data_AF-A0A5S9MDG1-F1
#
_entry.id   AF-A0A5S9MDG1-F1
#
_cell.length_a   1.000
_cell.length_b   1.000
_cell.length_c   1.000
_cell.angle_alpha   90.00
_cell.angle_beta   90.00
_cell.angle_gamma   90.00
#
_symmetry.space_group_name_H-M   'P 1'
#
loop_
_entity.id
_entity.type
_entity.pdbx_description
1 polymer ?
#
loop_
_entity_poly.entity_id
_entity_poly.type
_entity_poly.pdbx_seq_one_letter_code
_entity_poly.pdbx_strand_id
1 'polypeptide(L)'
;MRAREQQFVSEAFGDDLDKILPVLNADGSDSSILDNAFEFFCFAGRTPAHTAMMLIPEPWTENTHMSKEKRAFYEYHSSLMEPWDGPTAISFTDGKKSGPS
;
A
#
# COMPACT_ATOMS: atom_id res chain seq x y z
N MET A 1 -2.65 9.16 -4.67
CA MET A 1 -2.69 8.97 -3.20
C MET A 1 -3.25 10.18 -2.41
N ARG A 2 -2.72 11.41 -2.56
CA ARG A 2 -3.19 12.63 -1.84
C ARG A 2 -4.71 12.88 -1.82
N ALA A 3 -5.39 12.69 -2.94
CA ALA A 3 -6.84 12.92 -3.04
C ALA A 3 -7.69 11.90 -2.26
N ARG A 4 -7.12 10.73 -1.93
CA ARG A 4 -7.84 9.62 -1.29
C ARG A 4 -7.56 9.50 0.21
N GLU A 5 -6.64 10.30 0.77
CA GLU A 5 -6.37 10.33 2.21
C GLU A 5 -7.58 10.75 3.04
N GLN A 6 -8.37 11.70 2.53
CA GLN A 6 -9.62 12.16 3.17
C GLN A 6 -10.76 11.14 3.11
N GLN A 7 -10.61 10.06 2.33
CA GLN A 7 -11.59 8.99 2.23
C GLN A 7 -11.18 7.75 3.01
N PHE A 8 -10.05 7.79 3.73
CA PHE A 8 -9.69 6.68 4.59
C PHE A 8 -10.69 6.58 5.74
N VAL A 9 -11.42 5.47 5.77
CA VAL A 9 -12.22 5.07 6.92
C VAL A 9 -11.53 3.83 7.47
N SER A 10 -11.01 3.93 8.69
CA SER A 10 -10.35 2.81 9.36
C SER A 10 -11.03 2.55 10.69
N GLU A 11 -11.66 1.39 10.80
CA GLU A 11 -12.21 0.89 12.07
C GLU A 11 -11.10 0.68 13.12
N ALA A 12 -9.86 0.45 12.67
CA ALA A 12 -8.70 0.28 13.55
C ALA A 12 -8.25 1.59 14.22
N PHE A 13 -8.51 2.74 13.59
CA PHE A 13 -8.10 4.06 14.12
C PHE A 13 -9.26 4.84 14.73
N GLY A 14 -10.52 4.59 14.32
CA GLY A 14 -11.69 5.24 14.92
C GLY A 14 -11.56 6.76 15.00
N ASP A 15 -11.77 7.33 16.19
CA ASP A 15 -11.67 8.77 16.48
C ASP A 15 -10.21 9.31 16.47
N ASP A 16 -9.20 8.42 16.53
CA ASP A 16 -7.79 8.82 16.50
C ASP A 16 -7.27 9.05 15.07
N LEU A 17 -8.08 8.78 14.04
CA LEU A 17 -7.69 8.98 12.64
C LEU A 17 -7.26 10.43 12.37
N ASP A 18 -7.93 11.42 12.99
CA ASP A 18 -7.59 12.83 12.85
C ASP A 18 -6.20 13.18 13.37
N LYS A 19 -5.63 12.38 14.30
CA LYS A 19 -4.26 12.58 14.82
C LYS A 19 -3.19 12.04 13.90
N ILE A 20 -3.56 11.13 13.00
CA ILE A 20 -2.65 10.46 12.06
C ILE A 20 -2.63 11.21 10.72
N LEU A 21 -3.59 12.11 10.49
CA LEU A 21 -3.62 12.97 9.32
C LEU A 21 -2.68 14.19 9.47
N PRO A 22 -1.93 14.56 8.42
CA PRO A 22 -1.80 13.85 7.15
C PRO A 22 -0.89 12.61 7.28
N VAL A 23 -1.34 11.48 6.71
CA VAL A 23 -0.54 10.24 6.70
C VAL A 23 0.69 10.44 5.83
N LEU A 24 0.53 11.09 4.69
CA LEU A 24 1.60 11.34 3.74
C LEU A 24 2.27 12.69 4.02
N ASN A 25 3.54 12.64 4.38
CA ASN A 25 4.37 13.84 4.45
C ASN A 25 4.73 14.31 3.04
N ALA A 26 3.93 15.22 2.50
CA ALA A 26 4.05 15.76 1.15
C ALA A 26 5.40 16.43 0.83
N ASP A 27 6.15 16.85 1.85
CA ASP A 27 7.46 17.49 1.75
C ASP A 27 8.63 16.48 1.86
N GLY A 28 8.32 15.20 2.08
CA GLY A 28 9.28 14.10 2.16
C GLY A 28 9.73 13.59 0.79
N SER A 29 10.71 12.69 0.78
CA SER A 29 11.11 11.95 -0.43
C SER A 29 10.02 10.94 -0.84
N ASP A 30 9.99 10.53 -2.11
CA ASP A 30 9.06 9.51 -2.61
C ASP A 30 9.11 8.23 -1.78
N SER A 31 10.31 7.83 -1.32
CA SER A 31 10.49 6.68 -0.43
C SER A 31 9.83 6.91 0.94
N SER A 32 10.00 8.08 1.55
CA SER A 32 9.37 8.38 2.85
C SER A 32 7.85 8.45 2.76
N ILE A 33 7.31 8.91 1.62
CA ILE A 33 5.87 8.95 1.40
C ILE A 33 5.32 7.52 1.25
N LEU A 34 6.06 6.64 0.58
CA LEU A 34 5.72 5.24 0.43
C LEU A 34 5.80 4.47 1.76
N ASP A 35 6.83 4.70 2.57
CA ASP A 35 6.99 4.11 3.90
C ASP A 35 5.82 4.50 4.82
N ASN A 36 5.44 5.79 4.83
CA ASN A 36 4.29 6.26 5.59
C ASN A 36 2.99 5.57 5.17
N ALA A 37 2.76 5.43 3.85
CA ALA A 37 1.59 4.72 3.34
C ALA A 37 1.61 3.24 3.72
N PHE A 38 2.77 2.60 3.63
CA PHE A 38 2.96 1.19 3.95
C PHE A 38 2.67 0.91 5.44
N GLU A 39 3.23 1.73 6.33
CA GLU A 39 2.97 1.64 7.77
C GLU A 39 1.49 1.86 8.09
N PHE A 40 0.86 2.86 7.47
CA PHE A 40 -0.56 3.13 7.67
C PHE A 40 -1.44 1.93 7.35
N PHE A 41 -1.23 1.27 6.20
CA PHE A 41 -2.01 0.09 5.83
C PHE A 41 -1.73 -1.12 6.73
N CYS A 42 -0.48 -1.31 7.17
CA CYS A 42 -0.14 -2.36 8.12
C CYS A 42 -0.84 -2.13 9.48
N PHE A 43 -0.81 -0.91 10.00
CA PHE A 43 -1.50 -0.56 11.24
C PHE A 43 -3.02 -0.56 11.10
N ALA A 44 -3.57 -0.27 9.92
CA ALA A 44 -4.99 -0.43 9.62
C ALA A 44 -5.45 -1.90 9.56
N GLY A 45 -4.55 -2.86 9.82
CA GLY A 45 -4.87 -4.29 9.96
C GLY A 45 -4.59 -5.14 8.73
N ARG A 46 -3.97 -4.58 7.67
CA ARG A 46 -3.53 -5.36 6.50
C ARG A 46 -2.19 -6.04 6.79
N THR A 47 -1.96 -7.19 6.16
CA THR A 47 -0.65 -7.84 6.26
C THR A 47 0.38 -7.11 5.40
N PRO A 48 1.68 -7.15 5.76
CA PRO A 48 2.74 -6.52 4.96
C PRO A 48 2.73 -6.96 3.49
N ALA A 49 2.50 -8.26 3.23
CA ALA A 49 2.41 -8.79 1.87
C ALA A 49 1.22 -8.22 1.09
N HIS A 50 0.05 -8.07 1.75
CA HIS A 50 -1.13 -7.47 1.12
C HIS A 50 -0.88 -5.99 0.81
N THR A 51 -0.29 -5.25 1.76
CA THR A 51 0.08 -3.85 1.59
C THR A 51 1.08 -3.66 0.46
N ALA A 52 2.11 -4.51 0.38
CA ALA A 52 3.09 -4.49 -0.70
C ALA A 52 2.42 -4.71 -2.07
N MET A 53 1.55 -5.72 -2.20
CA MET A 53 0.82 -5.98 -3.44
C MET A 53 -0.15 -4.84 -3.84
N MET A 54 -0.69 -4.11 -2.87
CA MET A 54 -1.53 -2.94 -3.14
C MET A 54 -0.73 -1.72 -3.61
N LEU A 55 0.40 -1.43 -2.97
CA LEU A 55 1.19 -0.23 -3.21
C LEU A 55 2.12 -0.39 -4.41
N ILE A 56 2.75 -1.55 -4.55
CA ILE A 56 3.66 -1.91 -5.64
C ILE A 56 3.16 -3.22 -6.28
N PRO A 57 2.10 -3.15 -7.10
CA PRO A 57 1.66 -4.32 -7.83
C PRO A 57 2.70 -4.71 -8.88
N GLU A 58 2.93 -6.01 -9.05
CA GLU A 58 3.74 -6.50 -10.17
C GLU A 58 3.04 -6.23 -11.51
N PRO A 59 3.77 -6.15 -12.64
CA PRO A 59 3.15 -6.00 -13.96
C PRO A 59 2.13 -7.12 -14.25
N TRP A 60 0.84 -6.77 -14.25
CA TRP A 60 -0.26 -7.74 -14.35
C TRP A 60 -1.13 -7.59 -15.60
N THR A 61 -1.10 -6.44 -16.27
CA THR A 61 -1.95 -6.14 -17.43
C THR A 61 -1.63 -7.01 -18.64
N GLU A 62 -0.35 -7.29 -18.89
CA GLU A 62 0.13 -8.12 -20.02
C GLU A 62 0.57 -9.53 -19.58
N ASN A 63 0.47 -9.86 -18.30
CA ASN A 63 0.94 -11.15 -17.78
C ASN A 63 -0.09 -12.26 -18.03
N THR A 64 0.12 -13.03 -19.11
CA THR A 64 -0.72 -14.16 -19.50
C THR A 64 -0.55 -15.40 -18.61
N HIS A 65 0.51 -15.45 -17.81
CA HIS A 65 0.79 -16.55 -16.88
C HIS A 65 0.23 -16.30 -15.46
N MET A 66 -0.39 -15.14 -15.23
CA MET A 66 -1.00 -14.81 -13.95
C MET A 66 -2.32 -15.55 -13.73
N SER A 67 -2.55 -16.06 -12.52
CA SER A 67 -3.84 -16.66 -12.17
C SER A 67 -4.97 -15.62 -12.22
N LYS A 68 -6.19 -16.07 -12.52
CA LYS A 68 -7.36 -15.19 -12.61
C LYS A 68 -7.64 -14.50 -11.28
N GLU A 69 -7.41 -15.18 -10.17
CA GLU A 69 -7.61 -14.69 -8.81
C GLU A 69 -6.65 -13.55 -8.50
N LYS A 70 -5.37 -13.69 -8.88
CA LYS A 70 -4.35 -12.66 -8.67
C LYS A 70 -4.58 -11.44 -9.57
N ARG A 71 -5.02 -11.67 -10.81
CA ARG A 71 -5.41 -10.59 -11.71
C ARG A 71 -6.62 -9.81 -11.17
N ALA A 72 -7.66 -10.51 -10.73
CA ALA A 72 -8.85 -9.89 -10.13
C ALA A 72 -8.51 -9.10 -8.86
N PHE A 73 -7.55 -9.60 -8.05
CA PHE A 73 -7.02 -8.87 -6.91
C PHE A 73 -6.38 -7.54 -7.32
N TYR A 74 -5.48 -7.56 -8.30
CA TYR A 74 -4.83 -6.33 -8.77
C TYR A 74 -5.81 -5.37 -9.46
N GLU A 75 -6.74 -5.89 -10.24
CA GLU A 75 -7.78 -5.09 -10.90
C GLU A 75 -8.66 -4.37 -9.88
N TYR A 76 -9.13 -5.08 -8.85
CA TYR A 76 -9.91 -4.48 -7.75
C TYR A 76 -9.12 -3.36 -7.06
N HIS A 77 -7.87 -3.62 -6.67
CA HIS A 77 -7.07 -2.63 -5.96
C HIS A 77 -6.65 -1.46 -6.86
N SER A 78 -6.44 -1.67 -8.16
CA SER A 78 -6.14 -0.60 -9.11
C SER A 78 -7.27 0.42 -9.26
N SER A 79 -8.53 0.01 -9.03
CA SER A 79 -9.67 0.92 -8.99
C SER A 79 -9.72 1.77 -7.71
N LEU A 80 -9.16 1.24 -6.61
CA LEU A 80 -9.17 1.85 -5.28
C LEU A 80 -7.94 2.72 -5.00
N MET A 81 -6.80 2.40 -5.60
CA MET A 81 -5.57 3.17 -5.49
C MET A 81 -4.78 3.11 -6.79
N GLU A 82 -4.17 4.25 -7.12
CA GLU A 82 -3.16 4.29 -8.17
C GLU A 82 -1.89 3.59 -7.67
N PRO A 83 -1.29 2.71 -8.49
CA PRO A 83 -0.03 2.06 -8.14
C PRO A 83 1.09 3.08 -7.97
N TRP A 84 2.01 2.79 -7.04
CA TRP A 84 3.21 3.59 -6.87
C TRP A 84 4.20 3.23 -7.97
N ASP A 85 4.32 4.09 -8.98
CA ASP A 85 5.23 3.88 -10.10
C ASP A 85 6.56 4.59 -9.83
N GLY A 86 7.52 3.85 -9.30
CA GLY A 86 8.88 4.30 -9.04
C GLY A 86 9.85 3.12 -8.95
N PRO A 87 11.16 3.29 -9.22
CA PRO A 87 12.15 2.22 -9.06
C PRO A 87 12.33 1.93 -7.57
N THR A 88 11.50 1.05 -7.03
CA THR A 88 11.45 0.79 -5.59
C THR A 88 11.69 -0.69 -5.33
N ALA A 89 12.88 -1.00 -4.83
CA ALA A 89 13.13 -2.27 -4.14
C ALA A 89 12.70 -2.10 -2.67
N ILE A 90 11.52 -2.62 -2.29
CA ILE A 90 11.09 -2.63 -0.89
C ILE A 90 11.63 -3.89 -0.21
N SER A 91 12.40 -3.70 0.86
CA SER A 91 12.66 -4.74 1.86
C SER A 91 11.87 -4.40 3.12
N PHE A 92 10.81 -5.16 3.42
CA PHE A 92 10.03 -4.99 4.65
C PHE A 92 10.37 -6.10 5.65
N THR A 93 10.23 -5.80 6.95
CA THR A 93 10.41 -6.77 8.05
C THR A 93 9.28 -6.60 9.05
N ASP A 94 8.56 -7.67 9.39
CA ASP A 94 7.43 -7.66 10.34
C ASP A 94 7.82 -8.12 11.76
N GLY A 95 9.13 -8.27 12.04
CA GLY A 95 9.63 -8.80 13.30
C GLY A 95 9.41 -10.31 13.53
N LYS A 96 8.74 -11.02 12.59
CA LYS A 96 8.53 -12.48 12.60
C LYS A 96 8.97 -13.18 11.32
N LYS A 97 9.05 -12.49 10.18
CA LYS A 97 9.57 -12.99 8.91
C LYS A 97 10.30 -11.89 8.13
N SER A 98 11.54 -12.21 7.76
CA SER A 98 12.36 -11.47 6.79
C SER A 98 12.28 -12.18 5.43
N GLY A 99 11.78 -11.49 4.40
CA GLY A 99 11.82 -11.97 3.03
C GLY A 99 11.82 -10.79 2.07
N PRO A 100 12.65 -10.79 1.01
CA PRO A 100 12.56 -9.79 -0.05
C PRO A 100 11.26 -10.00 -0.84
N SER A 101 10.68 -8.89 -1.31
CA SER A 101 9.59 -8.89 -2.30
C SER A 101 10.17 -9.06 -3.70
#